data_AF-A0A5C9AB18-F1
#
_entry.id   AF-A0A5C9AB18-F1
#
_cell.length_a   1.000
_cell.length_b   1.000
_cell.length_c   1.000
_cell.angle_alpha   90.00
_cell.angle_beta   90.00
_cell.angle_gamma   90.00
#
_symmetry.space_group_name_H-M   'P 1'
#
loop_
_entity.id
_entity.type
_entity.pdbx_description
1 polymer ?
#
loop_
_entity_poly.entity_id
_entity_poly.type
_entity_poly.pdbx_seq_one_letter_code
_entity_poly.pdbx_strand_id
1 'polypeptide(L)' 'GKDFAFAGSSVKDKKYFGDGTGVGLRKDDAELTAAFNKALGELRQDGTYDKMAKKYFDFNVYGD' A
#
# COMPACT_ATOMS: atom_id res chain seq x y z
N GLY A 1 -20.87 -13.26 7.22
CA GLY A 1 -19.98 -12.91 6.09
C GLY A 1 -19.94 -13.94 4.96
N LYS A 2 -20.76 -15.01 4.96
CA LYS A 2 -20.79 -16.00 3.87
C LYS A 2 -21.71 -15.58 2.69
N ASP A 3 -22.63 -14.66 2.95
CA ASP A 3 -23.67 -14.22 2.00
C ASP A 3 -23.64 -12.71 1.72
N PHE A 4 -22.56 -12.03 2.11
CA PHE A 4 -22.40 -10.59 1.88
C PHE A 4 -21.20 -10.36 0.97
N ALA A 5 -21.46 -9.81 -0.22
CA ALA A 5 -20.44 -9.35 -1.14
C ALA A 5 -20.45 -7.82 -1.18
N PHE A 6 -19.29 -7.23 -1.47
CA PHE A 6 -19.19 -5.80 -1.74
C PHE A 6 -20.07 -5.47 -2.95
N ALA A 7 -21.07 -4.62 -2.75
CA ALA A 7 -21.98 -4.22 -3.82
C ALA A 7 -21.37 -3.06 -4.61
N GLY A 8 -20.86 -3.37 -5.80
CA GLY A 8 -20.36 -2.37 -6.76
C GLY A 8 -18.84 -2.30 -6.88
N SER A 9 -18.37 -1.44 -7.77
CA SER A 9 -16.94 -1.21 -8.00
C SER A 9 -16.32 -0.50 -6.78
N SER A 10 -15.09 -0.84 -6.42
CA SER A 10 -14.35 -0.10 -5.38
C SER A 10 -14.32 1.38 -5.74
N VAL A 11 -14.73 2.24 -4.80
CA VAL A 11 -14.69 3.69 -4.98
C VAL A 11 -13.22 4.13 -4.91
N LYS A 12 -12.60 4.37 -6.07
CA LYS A 12 -11.19 4.78 -6.21
C LYS A 12 -11.05 6.28 -6.47
N ASP A 13 -11.99 7.08 -5.99
CA ASP A 13 -12.05 8.51 -6.30
C ASP A 13 -10.90 9.25 -5.58
N LYS A 14 -9.82 9.54 -6.33
CA LYS A 14 -8.58 10.13 -5.81
C LYS A 14 -8.80 11.41 -5.02
N LYS A 15 -9.86 12.16 -5.36
CA LYS A 15 -10.24 13.39 -4.65
C LYS A 15 -10.56 13.15 -3.17
N TYR A 16 -11.10 11.98 -2.84
CA TYR A 16 -11.55 11.65 -1.49
C TYR A 16 -10.63 10.64 -0.80
N PHE A 17 -9.96 9.75 -1.56
CA PHE A 17 -9.14 8.66 -1.00
C PHE A 17 -7.63 8.87 -1.14
N GLY A 18 -7.20 9.90 -1.87
CA GLY A 18 -5.78 10.17 -2.12
C GLY A 18 -5.12 9.17 -3.08
N ASP A 19 -3.80 9.32 -3.28
CA ASP A 19 -2.99 8.42 -4.09
C ASP A 19 -2.35 7.32 -3.21
N GLY A 20 -3.16 6.32 -2.89
CA GLY A 20 -2.70 5.12 -2.18
C GLY A 20 -2.39 5.31 -0.70
N THR A 21 -1.61 4.40 -0.15
CA THR A 21 -1.28 4.34 1.29
C THR A 21 0.22 4.59 1.49
N GLY A 22 0.58 5.43 2.48
CA GLY A 22 1.97 5.76 2.81
C GLY A 22 2.28 5.67 4.30
N VAL A 23 3.57 5.71 4.64
CA VAL A 23 4.05 5.76 6.03
C VAL A 23 4.04 7.21 6.51
N GLY A 24 3.29 7.51 7.58
CA GLY A 24 3.22 8.84 8.16
C GLY A 24 4.49 9.17 8.97
N LEU A 25 5.22 10.22 8.56
CA LEU A 25 6.42 10.71 9.21
C LEU A 25 6.30 12.21 9.54
N ARG A 26 7.13 12.71 10.46
CA ARG A 26 7.24 14.16 10.71
C ARG A 26 7.82 14.83 9.48
N LYS A 27 7.34 16.04 9.16
CA LYS A 27 7.75 16.78 7.97
C LYS A 27 9.24 17.12 7.94
N ASP A 28 9.84 17.27 9.11
CA ASP A 28 11.24 17.70 9.25
C ASP A 28 12.22 16.52 9.20
N ASP A 29 11.72 15.27 9.27
CA ASP A 29 12.54 14.05 9.30
C ASP A 29 12.86 13.57 7.87
N ALA A 30 13.60 14.38 7.12
CA ALA A 30 13.97 14.07 5.73
C ALA A 30 14.82 12.80 5.62
N GLU A 31 15.75 12.58 6.55
CA GLU A 31 16.64 11.40 6.55
C GLU A 31 15.85 10.11 6.78
N LEU A 32 14.93 10.11 7.74
CA LEU A 32 14.08 8.96 8.02
C LEU A 32 13.15 8.66 6.84
N THR A 33 12.61 9.71 6.21
CA THR A 33 11.81 9.59 5.00
C THR A 33 12.59 8.93 3.86
N ALA A 34 13.83 9.36 3.64
CA ALA A 34 14.70 8.76 2.62
C ALA A 34 15.02 7.29 2.93
N ALA A 35 15.30 6.96 4.19
CA ALA A 35 15.57 5.59 4.62
C ALA A 35 14.37 4.66 4.39
N PHE A 36 13.16 5.10 4.75
CA PHE A 36 11.94 4.32 4.49
C PHE A 36 11.67 4.15 3.00
N ASN A 37 11.84 5.20 2.20
CA ASN A 37 11.65 5.12 0.75
C ASN A 37 12.64 4.12 0.10
N LYS A 38 13.91 4.14 0.52
CA LYS A 38 14.92 3.19 0.05
C LYS A 38 14.58 1.76 0.45
N ALA A 39 14.27 1.53 1.73
CA ALA A 39 13.92 0.19 2.22
C ALA A 39 12.66 -0.36 1.53
N LEU A 40 11.63 0.47 1.34
CA LEU A 40 10.43 0.09 0.60
C LEU A 40 10.73 -0.23 -0.86
N GLY A 41 11.60 0.53 -1.52
CA GLY A 41 12.05 0.23 -2.88
C GLY A 41 12.75 -1.13 -2.97
N GLU A 42 13.67 -1.41 -2.05
CA GLU A 42 14.40 -2.68 -1.97
C GLU A 42 13.48 -3.87 -1.69
N LEU A 43 12.56 -3.75 -0.72
CA LEU A 43 11.58 -4.80 -0.37
C LEU A 43 10.63 -5.16 -1.52
N ARG A 44 10.44 -4.23 -2.46
CA ARG A 44 9.61 -4.46 -3.65
C ARG A 44 10.43 -5.13 -4.75
N GLN A 45 11.65 -4.67 -4.96
CA GLN A 45 12.55 -5.25 -5.95
C GLN A 45 12.92 -6.70 -5.62
N ASP A 46 13.05 -7.04 -4.34
CA ASP A 46 13.36 -8.40 -3.90
C ASP A 46 12.12 -9.33 -3.76
N GLY A 47 10.91 -8.78 -3.98
CA GLY A 47 9.64 -9.50 -3.90
C GLY A 47 9.20 -9.88 -2.47
N THR A 48 9.89 -9.38 -1.43
CA THR A 48 9.52 -9.58 -0.03
C THR A 48 8.17 -8.93 0.27
N TYR A 49 7.91 -7.76 -0.31
CA TYR A 49 6.62 -7.08 -0.21
C TYR A 49 5.49 -7.98 -0.72
N ASP A 50 5.64 -8.58 -1.89
CA ASP A 50 4.61 -9.45 -2.47
C ASP A 50 4.40 -10.72 -1.64
N LYS A 51 5.47 -11.29 -1.07
CA LYS A 51 5.37 -12.45 -0.18
C LYS A 51 4.60 -12.11 1.10
N MET A 52 4.79 -10.92 1.66
CA MET A 52 4.05 -10.45 2.83
C MET A 52 2.60 -10.12 2.46
N ALA A 53 2.37 -9.41 1.35
CA ALA A 53 1.04 -9.03 0.89
C ALA A 53 0.16 -10.25 0.60
N LYS A 54 0.70 -11.28 -0.07
CA LYS A 54 -0.03 -12.53 -0.39
C LYS A 54 -0.54 -13.31 0.83
N LYS A 55 -0.01 -13.05 2.03
CA LYS A 55 -0.54 -13.67 3.27
C LYS A 55 -1.86 -13.06 3.71
N TYR A 56 -2.11 -11.81 3.34
CA TYR A 56 -3.25 -11.04 3.82
C TYR A 56 -4.22 -10.62 2.70
N PHE A 57 -3.73 -10.57 1.47
CA PHE A 57 -4.47 -10.14 0.29
C PHE A 57 -4.30 -11.16 -0.83
N ASP A 58 -5.41 -11.58 -1.42
CA ASP A 58 -5.50 -12.46 -2.58
C ASP A 58 -5.48 -11.69 -3.92
N PHE A 59 -5.24 -10.37 -3.87
CA PHE A 59 -5.12 -9.46 -5.01
C PHE A 59 -3.90 -8.53 -4.86
N ASN A 60 -3.48 -7.86 -5.94
CA ASN A 60 -2.42 -6.86 -5.88
C ASN A 60 -2.87 -5.64 -5.07
N VAL A 61 -2.49 -5.59 -3.80
CA VAL A 61 -2.89 -4.53 -2.85
C VAL A 61 -2.22 -3.17 -3.15
N TYR A 62 -1.11 -3.16 -3.89
CA TYR A 62 -0.42 -1.91 -4.18
C TYR A 62 -1.06 -1.10 -5.30
N GLY A 63 -1.91 -1.72 -6.12
CA GLY A 63 -2.43 -1.11 -7.34
C GLY A 63 -1.42 -1.15 -8.49
N ASP A 64 -1.91 -0.77 -9.68
CA ASP A 64 -1.11 -0.53 -10.90
C ASP A 64 -0.63 0.93 -10.95
#